data_AF-A0A962GUZ0-F1
#
_entry.id   AF-A0A962GUZ0-F1
#
_cell.length_a   1.000
_cell.length_b   1.000
_cell.length_c   1.000
_cell.angle_alpha   90.00
_cell.angle_beta   90.00
_cell.angle_gamma   90.00
#
_symmetry.space_group_name_H-M   'P 1'
#
loop_
_entity.id
_entity.type
_entity.pdbx_description
1 polymer ?
#
loop_
_entity_poly.entity_id
_entity_poly.type
_entity_poly.pdbx_seq_one_letter_code
_entity_poly.pdbx_strand_id
1 'polypeptide(L)'
;MYKFNNLTKGLTVTVLALAISACSQSNNSEVSQSQEVKSDNTPKVEGKEIQMPGAIAAEYKEISVKGPFNFGQTATDEEIAGWHIEVGHGHNLPPGSGTAADGEELFDKKCASCHGSFGEGVGRNPVLAGGEGTLTDPQKPERTVGSYWPYASTLIDYTHRAMPFPSAQSLTWDETWSISAYVLYLNDIIEDEEFVFSADTYHEIKMPNEDGFVMDKRPDTHNTRCMKDCKDPASIEIKTALLGYGSGAEDVVEETAVVEGHELGQKIYDATCRLCHGTGLAGAPKVEDTVTWEHRLQQGKSKVYEHAINGYQGQYGVMPPRGGNMELSDDDVKAAVDFMVKDAEL
;
A
#
# COMPACT_ATOMS: atom_id res chain seq x y z
N MET A 1 59.24 10.05 11.41
CA MET A 1 59.76 9.03 12.35
C MET A 1 58.66 7.97 12.46
N TYR A 2 58.75 6.68 12.11
CA TYR A 2 59.80 5.73 11.74
C TYR A 2 59.28 4.78 10.63
N LYS A 3 60.21 4.08 9.96
CA LYS A 3 60.05 3.22 8.77
C LYS A 3 59.81 1.72 9.09
N PHE A 4 59.17 1.02 8.15
CA PHE A 4 59.37 -0.35 7.60
C PHE A 4 59.95 -1.49 8.48
N ASN A 5 59.33 -2.70 8.42
CA ASN A 5 59.85 -3.79 7.57
C ASN A 5 59.00 -5.09 7.54
N ASN A 6 59.06 -5.71 6.36
CA ASN A 6 58.57 -7.03 5.92
C ASN A 6 59.11 -8.22 6.72
N LEU A 7 58.36 -9.33 6.71
CA LEU A 7 58.91 -10.68 6.70
C LEU A 7 57.98 -11.64 5.91
N THR A 8 58.36 -11.88 4.66
CA THR A 8 57.94 -13.02 3.84
C THR A 8 58.91 -14.20 4.05
N LYS A 9 58.36 -15.41 4.11
CA LYS A 9 58.93 -16.76 3.81
C LYS A 9 57.77 -17.72 4.10
N GLY A 10 57.14 -18.43 3.19
CA GLY A 10 57.66 -19.17 2.05
C GLY A 10 57.38 -20.66 2.32
N LEU A 11 56.29 -21.21 1.79
CA LEU A 11 56.15 -22.66 1.63
C LEU A 11 55.34 -22.98 0.36
N THR A 12 55.84 -23.97 -0.33
CA THR A 12 55.65 -24.33 -1.73
C THR A 12 54.34 -25.04 -2.04
N VAL A 13 53.90 -24.81 -3.27
CA VAL A 13 52.77 -25.39 -4.00
C VAL A 13 52.89 -26.91 -4.14
N THR A 14 51.76 -27.62 -4.03
CA THR A 14 51.53 -28.86 -4.77
C THR A 14 50.11 -28.81 -5.35
N VAL A 15 50.03 -28.63 -6.66
CA VAL A 15 48.80 -28.72 -7.45
C VAL A 15 48.49 -30.20 -7.64
N LEU A 16 47.29 -30.63 -7.23
CA LEU A 16 46.70 -31.86 -7.74
C LEU A 16 45.32 -31.51 -8.31
N ALA A 17 45.23 -31.57 -9.63
CA ALA A 17 43.99 -31.43 -10.38
C ALA A 17 43.10 -32.65 -10.14
N LEU A 18 41.80 -32.42 -9.96
CA LEU A 18 40.78 -33.44 -10.23
C LEU A 18 39.50 -32.75 -10.71
N ALA A 19 39.08 -33.18 -11.89
CA ALA A 19 37.97 -32.67 -12.67
C ALA A 19 36.62 -33.29 -12.23
N ILE A 20 35.57 -32.47 -12.34
CA ILE A 20 34.24 -32.73 -12.92
C ILE A 20 33.58 -34.10 -12.62
N SER A 21 32.43 -34.08 -11.93
CA SER A 21 31.11 -34.49 -12.48
C SER A 21 30.08 -34.70 -11.35
N ALA A 22 28.88 -34.20 -11.57
CA ALA A 22 27.68 -34.43 -10.75
C ALA A 22 27.19 -35.89 -10.84
N CYS A 23 26.55 -36.40 -9.78
CA CYS A 23 25.21 -37.02 -9.80
C CYS A 23 24.82 -37.61 -8.42
N SER A 24 23.56 -37.32 -8.04
CA SER A 24 22.59 -38.11 -7.25
C SER A 24 23.05 -39.30 -6.41
N GLN A 25 22.55 -39.34 -5.16
CA GLN A 25 22.10 -40.59 -4.52
C GLN A 25 21.10 -40.30 -3.39
N SER A 26 19.83 -40.58 -3.69
CA SER A 26 18.80 -40.98 -2.74
C SER A 26 19.06 -42.42 -2.27
N ASN A 27 18.74 -42.76 -1.02
CA ASN A 27 18.54 -44.15 -0.61
C ASN A 27 17.27 -44.34 0.24
N ASN A 28 16.55 -45.37 -0.18
CA ASN A 28 15.22 -45.91 0.16
C ASN A 28 14.95 -46.30 1.62
N SER A 29 13.66 -46.24 2.01
CA SER A 29 12.78 -47.31 2.56
C SER A 29 11.38 -46.70 2.74
N GLU A 30 10.19 -47.27 2.49
CA GLU A 30 9.67 -48.63 2.32
C GLU A 30 8.36 -48.59 1.47
N VAL A 31 8.02 -49.74 0.89
CA VAL A 31 6.86 -49.99 0.04
C VAL A 31 5.63 -50.35 0.88
N SER A 32 4.46 -49.77 0.55
CA SER A 32 3.19 -50.47 0.74
C SER A 32 2.25 -50.19 -0.45
N GLN A 33 1.79 -51.26 -1.08
CA GLN A 33 0.91 -51.26 -2.24
C GLN A 33 -0.48 -50.69 -1.90
N SER A 34 -1.05 -49.88 -2.80
CA SER A 34 -2.49 -49.64 -2.86
C SER A 34 -2.98 -49.65 -4.31
N GLN A 35 -4.12 -50.28 -4.49
CA GLN A 35 -4.65 -50.84 -5.73
C GLN A 35 -5.15 -49.79 -6.73
N GLU A 36 -5.12 -50.14 -8.02
CA GLU A 36 -5.81 -49.41 -9.09
C GLU A 36 -7.33 -49.45 -8.87
N VAL A 37 -7.96 -48.28 -8.77
CA VAL A 37 -9.40 -48.11 -9.00
C VAL A 37 -9.57 -47.45 -10.37
N LYS A 38 -10.02 -48.23 -11.35
CA LYS A 38 -10.45 -47.72 -12.65
C LYS A 38 -11.85 -47.10 -12.48
N SER A 39 -11.97 -45.79 -12.65
CA SER A 39 -13.28 -45.16 -12.87
C SER A 39 -13.39 -44.73 -14.33
N ASP A 40 -13.95 -45.61 -15.14
CA ASP A 40 -14.59 -45.26 -16.41
C ASP A 40 -15.82 -44.40 -16.07
N ASN A 41 -15.73 -43.09 -16.26
CA ASN A 41 -16.89 -42.21 -16.53
C ASN A 41 -16.43 -40.77 -16.79
N THR A 42 -16.08 -40.48 -18.05
CA THR A 42 -16.10 -39.11 -18.58
C THR A 42 -17.17 -39.05 -19.68
N PRO A 43 -18.17 -38.15 -19.59
CA PRO A 43 -19.17 -38.02 -20.64
C PRO A 43 -18.52 -37.45 -21.90
N LYS A 44 -18.62 -38.17 -23.02
CA LYS A 44 -18.30 -37.62 -24.34
C LYS A 44 -19.40 -36.65 -24.74
N VAL A 45 -19.12 -35.35 -24.67
CA VAL A 45 -19.95 -34.33 -25.31
C VAL A 45 -19.41 -34.16 -26.74
N GLU A 46 -20.18 -34.60 -27.72
CA GLU A 46 -19.90 -34.31 -29.13
C GLU A 46 -20.18 -32.83 -29.40
N GLY A 47 -19.13 -32.01 -29.29
CA GLY A 47 -19.17 -30.60 -29.67
C GLY A 47 -19.17 -30.46 -31.18
N LYS A 48 -20.31 -30.04 -31.73
CA LYS A 48 -20.47 -29.66 -33.13
C LYS A 48 -19.66 -28.39 -33.41
N GLU A 49 -18.74 -28.47 -34.37
CA GLU A 49 -17.88 -27.35 -34.80
C GLU A 49 -18.75 -26.19 -35.34
N ILE A 50 -18.76 -25.06 -34.63
CA ILE A 50 -19.37 -23.82 -35.10
C ILE A 50 -18.24 -22.97 -35.69
N GLN A 51 -18.13 -22.97 -37.02
CA GLN A 51 -17.18 -22.14 -37.74
C GLN A 51 -17.73 -20.72 -37.84
N MET A 52 -17.17 -19.80 -37.04
CA MET A 52 -17.35 -18.36 -37.25
C MET A 52 -16.28 -17.85 -38.22
N PRO A 53 -16.66 -17.30 -39.40
CA PRO A 53 -15.68 -16.73 -40.32
C PRO A 53 -15.22 -15.36 -39.79
N GLY A 54 -13.94 -15.21 -39.45
CA GLY A 54 -13.33 -13.90 -39.19
C GLY A 54 -12.23 -13.82 -38.14
N ALA A 55 -11.84 -14.90 -37.48
CA ALA A 55 -10.69 -14.86 -36.58
C ALA A 55 -9.39 -15.01 -37.39
N ILE A 56 -8.60 -13.93 -37.47
CA ILE A 56 -7.18 -14.02 -37.81
C ILE A 56 -6.53 -15.01 -36.84
N ALA A 57 -5.97 -16.09 -37.36
CA ALA A 57 -5.18 -17.01 -36.58
C ALA A 57 -3.92 -16.25 -36.13
N ALA A 58 -3.92 -15.73 -34.90
CA ALA A 58 -2.66 -15.46 -34.23
C ALA A 58 -1.95 -16.80 -34.10
N GLU A 59 -0.78 -16.96 -34.71
CA GLU A 59 0.09 -18.11 -34.45
C GLU A 59 0.49 -18.07 -32.97
N TYR A 60 -0.25 -18.80 -32.14
CA TYR A 60 0.20 -19.12 -30.78
C TYR A 60 1.35 -20.11 -30.90
N LYS A 61 2.56 -19.59 -30.79
CA LYS A 61 3.77 -20.40 -30.67
C LYS A 61 3.70 -21.11 -29.32
N GLU A 62 3.42 -22.41 -29.30
CA GLU A 62 3.45 -23.20 -28.06
C GLU A 62 4.89 -23.19 -27.49
N ILE A 63 5.14 -22.35 -26.49
CA ILE A 63 6.33 -22.45 -25.65
C ILE A 63 5.98 -23.37 -24.48
N SER A 64 5.99 -24.67 -24.73
CA SER A 64 5.83 -25.69 -23.68
C SER A 64 7.17 -25.89 -22.97
N VAL A 65 7.38 -25.20 -21.84
CA VAL A 65 8.34 -25.67 -20.83
C VAL A 65 7.54 -26.13 -19.62
N LYS A 66 7.21 -27.42 -19.63
CA LYS A 66 6.45 -28.11 -18.58
C LYS A 66 7.35 -28.31 -17.36
N GLY A 67 6.96 -27.76 -16.21
CA GLY A 67 7.61 -28.04 -14.93
C GLY A 67 7.55 -29.54 -14.57
N PRO A 68 8.16 -29.97 -13.45
CA PRO A 68 8.27 -31.38 -13.05
C PRO A 68 6.91 -32.12 -12.95
N PHE A 69 5.81 -31.39 -12.86
CA PHE A 69 4.44 -31.93 -12.79
C PHE A 69 3.57 -31.60 -14.03
N ASN A 70 4.16 -31.09 -15.12
CA ASN A 70 3.47 -30.68 -16.34
C ASN A 70 2.40 -29.58 -16.19
N PHE A 71 2.51 -28.74 -15.15
CA PHE A 71 1.72 -27.52 -14.99
C PHE A 71 2.58 -26.28 -15.23
N GLY A 72 1.93 -25.21 -15.72
CA GLY A 72 2.56 -23.91 -15.98
C GLY A 72 3.40 -23.85 -17.25
N GLN A 73 4.00 -22.68 -17.47
CA GLN A 73 4.97 -22.40 -18.52
C GLN A 73 6.11 -21.54 -17.93
N THR A 74 7.30 -21.60 -18.53
CA THR A 74 8.38 -20.68 -18.14
C THR A 74 7.97 -19.25 -18.48
N ALA A 75 8.07 -18.35 -17.50
CA ALA A 75 7.86 -16.93 -17.71
C ALA A 75 8.95 -16.39 -18.66
N THR A 76 8.52 -15.56 -19.60
CA THR A 76 9.41 -14.84 -20.52
C THR A 76 10.18 -13.77 -19.77
N ASP A 77 11.33 -13.37 -20.31
CA ASP A 77 12.14 -12.29 -19.73
C ASP A 77 11.34 -10.98 -19.63
N GLU A 78 10.41 -10.75 -20.56
CA GLU A 78 9.52 -9.58 -20.56
C GLU A 78 8.46 -9.63 -19.44
N GLU A 79 7.85 -10.80 -19.21
CA GLU A 79 6.94 -11.01 -18.07
C GLU A 79 7.66 -10.81 -16.73
N ILE A 80 8.89 -11.35 -16.62
CA ILE A 80 9.71 -11.17 -15.42
C ILE A 80 10.06 -9.70 -15.24
N ALA A 81 10.56 -9.02 -16.27
CA ALA A 81 10.92 -7.60 -16.19
C ALA A 81 9.73 -6.71 -15.82
N GLY A 82 8.51 -7.05 -16.30
CA GLY A 82 7.30 -6.31 -15.97
C GLY A 82 6.82 -6.49 -14.53
N TRP A 83 7.15 -7.60 -13.86
CA TRP A 83 6.71 -7.88 -12.49
C TRP A 83 7.82 -7.65 -11.44
N HIS A 84 9.05 -7.96 -11.80
CA HIS A 84 10.24 -7.94 -10.94
C HIS A 84 10.89 -6.55 -10.87
N ILE A 85 10.09 -5.56 -10.50
CA ILE A 85 10.53 -4.16 -10.30
C ILE A 85 10.94 -3.85 -8.86
N GLU A 86 11.22 -4.88 -8.05
CA GLU A 86 11.60 -4.70 -6.64
C GLU A 86 12.93 -3.93 -6.52
N VAL A 87 13.00 -2.95 -5.63
CA VAL A 87 14.22 -2.20 -5.40
C VAL A 87 14.82 -2.68 -4.08
N GLY A 88 15.85 -3.50 -4.22
CA GLY A 88 16.55 -4.08 -3.09
C GLY A 88 17.53 -3.11 -2.46
N HIS A 89 17.93 -3.40 -1.22
CA HIS A 89 18.97 -2.63 -0.55
C HIS A 89 20.32 -2.77 -1.28
N GLY A 90 20.64 -1.81 -2.15
CA GLY A 90 21.85 -1.81 -2.98
C GLY A 90 21.86 -2.83 -4.13
N HIS A 91 20.72 -3.41 -4.51
CA HIS A 91 20.61 -4.34 -5.64
C HIS A 91 19.31 -4.11 -6.40
N ASN A 92 19.33 -4.42 -7.70
CA ASN A 92 18.23 -4.11 -8.63
C ASN A 92 17.82 -2.63 -8.61
N LEU A 93 18.80 -1.73 -8.45
CA LEU A 93 18.55 -0.29 -8.52
C LEU A 93 18.14 0.08 -9.95
N PRO A 94 17.01 0.78 -10.14
CA PRO A 94 16.50 1.12 -11.46
C PRO A 94 17.34 2.22 -12.12
N PRO A 95 17.40 2.25 -13.46
CA PRO A 95 18.05 3.36 -14.17
C PRO A 95 17.30 4.66 -13.94
N GLY A 96 18.01 5.79 -14.04
CA GLY A 96 17.45 7.13 -13.89
C GLY A 96 18.08 7.90 -12.73
N SER A 97 17.61 9.13 -12.56
CA SER A 97 18.06 10.02 -11.51
C SER A 97 17.05 11.14 -11.25
N GLY A 98 17.16 11.79 -10.11
CA GLY A 98 16.39 12.99 -9.79
C GLY A 98 16.98 13.79 -8.65
N THR A 99 16.60 15.06 -8.56
CA THR A 99 16.96 15.95 -7.44
C THR A 99 15.73 16.22 -6.57
N ALA A 100 15.94 16.76 -5.37
CA ALA A 100 14.81 17.18 -4.54
C ALA A 100 14.09 18.38 -5.17
N ALA A 101 14.83 19.29 -5.81
CA ALA A 101 14.26 20.42 -6.55
C ALA A 101 13.30 19.98 -7.67
N ASP A 102 13.69 18.98 -8.48
CA ASP A 102 12.81 18.38 -9.50
C ASP A 102 11.62 17.64 -8.86
N GLY A 103 11.87 17.03 -7.70
CA GLY A 103 10.89 16.25 -6.94
C GLY A 103 9.77 17.09 -6.32
N GLU A 104 10.06 18.31 -5.88
CA GLU A 104 9.08 19.20 -5.24
C GLU A 104 7.87 19.46 -6.16
N GLU A 105 8.13 19.89 -7.39
CA GLU A 105 7.05 20.20 -8.34
C GLU A 105 6.22 18.96 -8.69
N LEU A 106 6.87 17.79 -8.81
CA LEU A 106 6.18 16.52 -9.05
C LEU A 106 5.33 16.10 -7.84
N PHE A 107 5.89 16.26 -6.64
CA PHE A 107 5.25 15.91 -5.39
C PHE A 107 4.00 16.77 -5.14
N ASP A 108 4.07 18.08 -5.38
CA ASP A 108 2.92 18.97 -5.27
C ASP A 108 1.77 18.56 -6.21
N LYS A 109 2.11 18.18 -7.45
CA LYS A 109 1.11 17.78 -8.46
C LYS A 109 0.49 16.42 -8.19
N LYS A 110 1.27 15.45 -7.68
CA LYS A 110 0.87 14.04 -7.63
C LYS A 110 0.63 13.50 -6.22
N CYS A 111 1.14 14.15 -5.18
CA CYS A 111 1.23 13.61 -3.81
C CYS A 111 0.60 14.53 -2.75
N ALA A 112 0.81 15.84 -2.85
CA ALA A 112 0.49 16.80 -1.77
C ALA A 112 -1.01 16.88 -1.42
N SER A 113 -1.91 16.54 -2.35
CA SER A 113 -3.36 16.50 -2.06
C SER A 113 -3.73 15.57 -0.89
N CYS A 114 -2.91 14.54 -0.65
CA CYS A 114 -3.04 13.64 0.49
C CYS A 114 -1.90 13.82 1.50
N HIS A 115 -0.66 13.97 1.05
CA HIS A 115 0.50 13.97 1.93
C HIS A 115 0.91 15.35 2.46
N GLY A 116 0.27 16.44 2.03
CA GLY A 116 0.65 17.82 2.35
C GLY A 116 1.93 18.23 1.62
N SER A 117 2.12 19.49 1.26
CA SER A 117 3.27 19.91 0.43
C SER A 117 4.62 19.64 1.10
N PHE A 118 4.66 19.60 2.43
CA PHE A 118 5.87 19.32 3.21
C PHE A 118 5.84 17.91 3.83
N GLY A 119 4.98 17.01 3.34
CA GLY A 119 4.87 15.65 3.88
C GLY A 119 4.20 15.58 5.26
N GLU A 120 3.52 16.63 5.70
CA GLU A 120 2.89 16.74 7.02
C GLU A 120 1.57 15.95 7.15
N GLY A 121 1.06 15.42 6.03
CA GLY A 121 -0.21 14.71 5.93
C GLY A 121 -1.43 15.64 5.94
N VAL A 122 -2.39 15.40 5.05
CA VAL A 122 -3.68 16.11 5.03
C VAL A 122 -4.78 15.23 5.62
N GLY A 123 -5.40 15.71 6.69
CA GLY A 123 -6.53 15.01 7.33
C GLY A 123 -6.09 13.70 8.00
N ARG A 124 -6.56 12.57 7.46
CA ARG A 124 -6.21 11.22 7.97
C ARG A 124 -5.15 10.51 7.13
N ASN A 125 -4.61 11.19 6.12
CA ASN A 125 -3.60 10.61 5.25
C ASN A 125 -2.24 10.50 5.97
N PRO A 126 -1.37 9.57 5.53
CA PRO A 126 -0.09 9.35 6.18
C PRO A 126 0.84 10.57 6.13
N VAL A 127 1.48 10.84 7.27
CA VAL A 127 2.59 11.79 7.42
C VAL A 127 3.87 11.12 6.90
N LEU A 128 4.58 11.82 6.02
CA LEU A 128 5.82 11.33 5.38
C LEU A 128 7.08 11.90 6.02
N ALA A 129 7.00 13.09 6.62
CA ALA A 129 8.14 13.78 7.24
C ALA A 129 7.88 14.18 8.70
N GLY A 130 8.93 14.15 9.53
CA GLY A 130 8.88 14.50 10.95
C GLY A 130 8.82 13.28 11.89
N GLY A 131 8.60 13.51 13.18
CA GLY A 131 8.50 12.44 14.18
C GLY A 131 9.85 11.91 14.69
N GLU A 132 10.96 12.59 14.36
CA GLU A 132 12.30 12.27 14.84
C GLU A 132 12.32 12.24 16.39
N GLY A 133 12.94 11.20 16.95
CA GLY A 133 13.03 11.03 18.40
C GLY A 133 11.73 10.60 19.10
N THR A 134 10.60 10.52 18.41
CA THR A 134 9.30 10.16 19.02
C THR A 134 9.11 8.65 19.21
N LEU A 135 9.98 7.80 18.68
CA LEU A 135 9.79 6.33 18.70
C LEU A 135 9.68 5.71 20.11
N THR A 136 10.19 6.41 21.13
CA THR A 136 10.11 5.97 22.54
C THR A 136 8.95 6.60 23.30
N ASP A 137 8.18 7.49 22.66
CA ASP A 137 6.96 8.05 23.25
C ASP A 137 5.97 6.90 23.51
N PRO A 138 5.56 6.68 24.77
CA PRO A 138 4.69 5.55 25.13
C PRO A 138 3.23 5.75 24.71
N GLN A 139 2.83 6.96 24.31
CA GLN A 139 1.47 7.31 23.94
C GLN A 139 1.31 7.44 22.43
N LYS A 140 2.22 8.17 21.77
CA LYS A 140 2.05 8.52 20.35
C LYS A 140 3.40 8.64 19.62
N PRO A 141 4.06 7.52 19.29
CA PRO A 141 5.20 7.55 18.39
C PRO A 141 4.73 7.92 16.98
N GLU A 142 5.41 8.87 16.34
CA GLU A 142 5.16 9.27 14.96
C GLU A 142 6.20 8.60 14.06
N ARG A 143 5.71 7.61 13.29
CA ARG A 143 6.54 6.75 12.43
C ARG A 143 6.42 7.21 10.99
N THR A 144 7.42 7.92 10.51
CA THR A 144 7.50 8.49 9.16
C THR A 144 8.66 7.86 8.40
N VAL A 145 8.95 8.37 7.20
CA VAL A 145 10.11 7.95 6.41
C VAL A 145 11.40 8.26 7.16
N GLY A 146 11.60 9.49 7.66
CA GLY A 146 12.82 9.87 8.37
C GLY A 146 12.94 9.30 9.77
N SER A 147 11.83 9.16 10.50
CA SER A 147 11.89 8.73 11.90
C SER A 147 12.00 7.22 12.08
N TYR A 148 11.44 6.43 11.15
CA TYR A 148 11.24 4.99 11.36
C TYR A 148 11.79 4.10 10.26
N TRP A 149 11.82 4.50 8.99
CA TRP A 149 12.17 3.57 7.92
C TRP A 149 13.68 3.28 7.92
N PRO A 150 14.10 2.02 7.71
CA PRO A 150 15.53 1.66 7.78
C PRO A 150 16.28 1.93 6.48
N TYR A 151 15.60 1.95 5.32
CA TYR A 151 16.25 1.96 4.01
C TYR A 151 15.51 2.83 2.99
N ALA A 152 16.28 3.62 2.23
CA ALA A 152 15.74 4.41 1.12
C ALA A 152 15.22 3.55 -0.04
N SER A 153 15.74 2.32 -0.22
CA SER A 153 15.24 1.40 -1.24
C SER A 153 13.74 1.09 -1.09
N THR A 154 13.24 0.99 0.15
CA THR A 154 11.82 0.78 0.42
C THR A 154 10.98 1.97 -0.03
N LEU A 155 11.49 3.20 0.14
CA LEU A 155 10.83 4.41 -0.36
C LEU A 155 10.74 4.39 -1.89
N ILE A 156 11.83 4.06 -2.58
CA ILE A 156 11.89 4.02 -4.04
C ILE A 156 10.95 2.92 -4.59
N ASP A 157 11.04 1.68 -4.09
CA ASP A 157 10.19 0.56 -4.52
C ASP A 157 8.71 0.89 -4.30
N TYR A 158 8.35 1.27 -3.08
CA TYR A 158 6.95 1.52 -2.72
C TYR A 158 6.37 2.69 -3.51
N THR A 159 7.15 3.77 -3.70
CA THR A 159 6.71 4.93 -4.49
C THR A 159 6.45 4.53 -5.93
N HIS A 160 7.37 3.79 -6.57
CA HIS A 160 7.17 3.37 -7.96
C HIS A 160 6.02 2.37 -8.12
N ARG A 161 5.95 1.40 -7.21
CA ARG A 161 5.05 0.25 -7.29
C ARG A 161 3.61 0.58 -6.93
N ALA A 162 3.41 1.47 -5.96
CA ALA A 162 2.12 1.65 -5.29
C ALA A 162 1.63 3.10 -5.26
N MET A 163 2.43 4.08 -5.70
CA MET A 163 2.06 5.48 -5.70
C MET A 163 2.03 6.09 -7.12
N PRO A 164 1.25 7.17 -7.32
CA PRO A 164 0.22 7.71 -6.42
C PRO A 164 -0.92 6.70 -6.17
N PHE A 165 -1.55 6.74 -4.99
CA PHE A 165 -2.59 5.77 -4.60
C PHE A 165 -3.70 5.52 -5.64
N PRO A 166 -4.30 6.53 -6.31
CA PRO A 166 -5.33 6.28 -7.32
C PRO A 166 -4.78 5.79 -8.67
N SER A 167 -3.46 5.80 -8.86
CA SER A 167 -2.79 5.52 -10.13
C SER A 167 -1.41 4.88 -9.91
N ALA A 168 -1.37 3.77 -9.18
CA ALA A 168 -0.13 3.03 -8.92
C ALA A 168 0.58 2.63 -10.23
N GLN A 169 1.92 2.59 -10.22
CA GLN A 169 2.76 2.30 -11.39
C GLN A 169 2.63 3.30 -12.56
N SER A 170 2.18 4.53 -12.27
CA SER A 170 2.11 5.60 -13.29
C SER A 170 3.37 6.47 -13.37
N LEU A 171 4.28 6.35 -12.40
CA LEU A 171 5.51 7.14 -12.34
C LEU A 171 6.59 6.54 -13.25
N THR A 172 7.37 7.38 -13.90
CA THR A 172 8.64 6.94 -14.50
C THR A 172 9.69 6.73 -13.41
N TRP A 173 10.81 6.07 -13.74
CA TRP A 173 11.91 5.93 -12.78
C TRP A 173 12.54 7.28 -12.41
N ASP A 174 12.73 8.21 -13.36
CA ASP A 174 13.23 9.55 -13.05
C ASP A 174 12.29 10.33 -12.12
N GLU A 175 10.97 10.25 -12.35
CA GLU A 175 9.98 10.85 -11.45
C GLU A 175 10.03 10.20 -10.05
N THR A 176 10.22 8.88 -9.99
CA THR A 176 10.32 8.14 -8.74
C THR A 176 11.57 8.58 -7.95
N TRP A 177 12.73 8.69 -8.63
CA TRP A 177 13.96 9.17 -8.01
C TRP A 177 13.81 10.59 -7.49
N SER A 178 13.22 11.49 -8.28
CA SER A 178 13.00 12.88 -7.91
C SER A 178 12.06 13.01 -6.70
N ILE A 179 10.90 12.34 -6.73
CA ILE A 179 9.94 12.33 -5.62
C ILE A 179 10.58 11.74 -4.35
N SER A 180 11.35 10.65 -4.49
CA SER A 180 12.05 10.04 -3.35
C SER A 180 13.11 10.98 -2.79
N ALA A 181 13.87 11.68 -3.64
CA ALA A 181 14.85 12.68 -3.22
C ALA A 181 14.18 13.82 -2.44
N TYR A 182 13.03 14.30 -2.90
CA TYR A 182 12.26 15.32 -2.18
C TYR A 182 11.76 14.85 -0.82
N VAL A 183 11.21 13.63 -0.72
CA VAL A 183 10.78 13.07 0.58
C VAL A 183 11.97 12.90 1.54
N LEU A 184 13.14 12.50 1.04
CA LEU A 184 14.37 12.42 1.86
C LEU A 184 14.85 13.82 2.27
N TYR A 185 14.72 14.82 1.40
CA TYR A 185 15.04 16.22 1.70
C TYR A 185 14.13 16.80 2.79
N LEU A 186 12.82 16.54 2.73
CA LEU A 186 11.86 16.93 3.78
C LEU A 186 12.18 16.35 5.17
N ASN A 187 12.97 15.28 5.23
CA ASN A 187 13.41 14.63 6.46
C ASN A 187 14.86 14.96 6.84
N ASP A 188 15.47 15.97 6.21
CA ASP A 188 16.87 16.39 6.41
C ASP A 188 17.89 15.25 6.17
N ILE A 189 17.55 14.24 5.35
CA ILE A 189 18.45 13.13 4.98
C ILE A 189 19.30 13.50 3.77
N ILE A 190 18.70 14.22 2.83
CA ILE A 190 19.40 14.92 1.75
C ILE A 190 19.35 16.40 2.12
N GLU A 191 20.50 17.05 2.31
CA GLU A 191 20.56 18.47 2.72
C GLU A 191 20.63 19.42 1.52
N ASP A 192 21.20 18.97 0.39
CA ASP A 192 21.34 19.76 -0.83
C ASP A 192 20.23 19.41 -1.82
N GLU A 193 19.37 20.38 -2.14
CA GLU A 193 18.22 20.18 -3.02
C GLU A 193 18.63 19.80 -4.46
N GLU A 194 19.88 20.11 -4.84
CA GLU A 194 20.49 19.81 -6.15
C GLU A 194 21.28 18.49 -6.15
N PHE A 195 21.32 17.77 -5.01
CA PHE A 195 21.95 16.46 -4.96
C PHE A 195 21.24 15.49 -5.92
N VAL A 196 22.02 14.92 -6.85
CA VAL A 196 21.51 13.96 -7.83
C VAL A 196 21.39 12.58 -7.19
N PHE A 197 20.17 12.21 -6.82
CA PHE A 197 19.86 10.89 -6.29
C PHE A 197 19.63 9.90 -7.43
N SER A 198 20.43 8.83 -7.46
CA SER A 198 20.44 7.83 -8.53
C SER A 198 20.97 6.49 -8.01
N ALA A 199 21.01 5.49 -8.89
CA ALA A 199 21.64 4.20 -8.58
C ALA A 199 23.11 4.34 -8.15
N ASP A 200 23.87 5.28 -8.71
CA ASP A 200 25.30 5.48 -8.42
C ASP A 200 25.53 6.14 -7.06
N THR A 201 24.65 7.07 -6.67
CA THR A 201 24.73 7.85 -5.43
C THR A 201 23.93 7.25 -4.28
N TYR A 202 23.16 6.18 -4.53
CA TYR A 202 22.29 5.52 -3.55
C TYR A 202 23.00 5.18 -2.23
N HIS A 203 24.25 4.71 -2.32
CA HIS A 203 25.03 4.28 -1.15
C HIS A 203 25.46 5.42 -0.22
N GLU A 204 25.31 6.68 -0.64
CA GLU A 204 25.59 7.86 0.19
C GLU A 204 24.45 8.15 1.16
N ILE A 205 23.24 7.64 0.88
CA ILE A 205 22.06 7.84 1.73
C ILE A 205 22.07 6.87 2.90
N LYS A 206 22.12 7.42 4.11
CA LYS A 206 21.98 6.67 5.35
C LYS A 206 20.72 7.09 6.10
N MET A 207 19.76 6.17 6.26
CA MET A 207 18.53 6.46 7.00
C MET A 207 18.81 6.49 8.52
N PRO A 208 18.16 7.38 9.29
CA PRO A 208 18.42 7.49 10.73
C PRO A 208 18.12 6.21 11.54
N ASN A 209 17.13 5.43 11.12
CA ASN A 209 16.67 4.23 11.83
C ASN A 209 17.13 2.91 11.18
N GLU A 210 18.22 2.92 10.40
CA GLU A 210 18.77 1.75 9.71
C GLU A 210 19.03 0.56 10.68
N ASP A 211 19.61 0.86 11.85
CA ASP A 211 19.93 -0.14 12.89
C ASP A 211 18.74 -0.39 13.86
N GLY A 212 17.58 0.22 13.62
CA GLY A 212 16.43 0.20 14.53
C GLY A 212 15.60 -1.08 14.53
N PHE A 213 15.89 -2.02 13.63
CA PHE A 213 15.12 -3.24 13.43
C PHE A 213 15.92 -4.48 13.83
N VAL A 214 15.25 -5.40 14.52
CA VAL A 214 15.84 -6.68 14.94
C VAL A 214 14.95 -7.82 14.47
N MET A 215 15.56 -8.96 14.14
CA MET A 215 14.82 -10.18 13.85
C MET A 215 13.96 -10.58 15.05
N ASP A 216 12.76 -11.07 14.77
CA ASP A 216 11.83 -11.53 15.81
C ASP A 216 12.48 -12.63 16.66
N LYS A 217 12.67 -12.34 17.95
CA LYS A 217 13.26 -13.27 18.92
C LYS A 217 12.20 -14.01 19.73
N ARG A 218 10.91 -13.89 19.38
CA ARG A 218 9.83 -14.47 20.17
C ARG A 218 9.88 -16.00 20.17
N PRO A 219 9.50 -16.64 21.30
CA PRO A 219 9.03 -16.00 22.54
C PRO A 219 10.18 -15.33 23.32
N ASP A 220 10.02 -14.04 23.59
CA ASP A 220 10.96 -13.21 24.36
C ASP A 220 10.61 -13.23 25.85
N THR A 221 9.34 -13.53 26.17
CA THR A 221 8.88 -13.81 27.54
C THR A 221 8.86 -15.30 27.84
N HIS A 222 9.57 -15.70 28.90
CA HIS A 222 9.54 -17.07 29.43
C HIS A 222 8.56 -17.14 30.61
N ASN A 223 7.27 -16.96 30.35
CA ASN A 223 6.25 -17.00 31.41
C ASN A 223 5.97 -18.45 31.82
N THR A 224 6.39 -18.81 33.04
CA THR A 224 6.00 -20.09 33.65
C THR A 224 4.53 -20.00 34.08
N ARG A 225 3.68 -20.91 33.59
CA ARG A 225 2.27 -20.98 33.97
C ARG A 225 2.14 -21.16 35.48
N CYS A 226 1.30 -20.35 36.13
CA CYS A 226 0.93 -20.59 37.52
C CYS A 226 0.14 -21.91 37.64
N MET A 227 0.58 -22.79 38.55
CA MET A 227 -0.04 -24.11 38.76
C MET A 227 -0.71 -24.27 40.13
N LYS A 228 -0.45 -23.36 41.07
CA LYS A 228 -0.98 -23.42 42.44
C LYS A 228 -1.25 -22.02 42.98
N ASP A 229 -2.38 -21.86 43.68
CA ASP A 229 -2.82 -20.61 44.31
C ASP A 229 -2.86 -19.42 43.33
N CYS A 230 -3.27 -19.69 42.09
CA CYS A 230 -3.32 -18.70 41.02
C CYS A 230 -4.44 -17.71 41.25
N LYS A 231 -4.23 -16.47 40.81
CA LYS A 231 -5.28 -15.45 40.83
C LYS A 231 -6.44 -15.91 39.96
N ASP A 232 -7.64 -15.90 40.53
CA ASP A 232 -8.86 -16.25 39.83
C ASP A 232 -9.06 -15.27 38.65
N PRO A 233 -9.12 -15.76 37.39
CA PRO A 233 -9.37 -14.91 36.23
C PRO A 233 -10.63 -14.07 36.36
N ALA A 234 -11.68 -14.58 37.04
CA ALA A 234 -12.93 -13.85 37.25
C ALA A 234 -12.77 -12.64 38.20
N SER A 235 -11.68 -12.61 38.99
CA SER A 235 -11.33 -11.50 39.87
C SER A 235 -10.46 -10.42 39.19
N ILE A 236 -10.08 -10.63 37.92
CA ILE A 236 -9.26 -9.70 37.15
C ILE A 236 -10.19 -8.85 36.29
N GLU A 237 -10.30 -7.58 36.63
CA GLU A 237 -11.03 -6.58 35.85
C GLU A 237 -10.05 -5.80 34.97
N ILE A 238 -10.22 -5.85 33.64
CA ILE A 238 -9.46 -5.01 32.72
C ILE A 238 -10.08 -3.61 32.76
N LYS A 239 -9.47 -2.71 33.52
CA LYS A 239 -9.99 -1.34 33.73
C LYS A 239 -9.79 -0.38 32.55
N THR A 240 -9.11 -0.82 31.50
CA THR A 240 -8.95 -0.03 30.28
C THR A 240 -9.07 -0.93 29.06
N ALA A 241 -10.25 -0.98 28.48
CA ALA A 241 -10.42 -1.20 27.05
C ALA A 241 -10.53 0.18 26.41
N LEU A 242 -9.91 0.41 25.25
CA LEU A 242 -10.25 1.58 24.44
C LEU A 242 -11.77 1.51 24.17
N LEU A 243 -12.55 2.31 24.88
CA LEU A 243 -13.97 2.50 24.60
C LEU A 243 -14.04 3.35 23.32
N GLY A 244 -14.68 2.82 22.29
CA GLY A 244 -15.08 3.62 21.12
C GLY A 244 -14.96 2.98 19.74
N TYR A 245 -14.41 1.77 19.59
CA TYR A 245 -14.26 1.12 18.27
C TYR A 245 -14.68 -0.35 18.30
N GLY A 246 -15.89 -0.62 18.76
CA GLY A 246 -16.56 -1.90 18.59
C GLY A 246 -17.96 -1.66 18.06
N SER A 247 -18.24 -2.13 16.85
CA SER A 247 -19.57 -2.12 16.21
C SER A 247 -20.56 -3.11 16.87
N GLY A 248 -20.52 -3.22 18.20
CA GLY A 248 -21.25 -4.23 18.95
C GLY A 248 -21.13 -4.01 20.46
N ALA A 249 -21.68 -2.90 20.94
CA ALA A 249 -22.17 -2.80 22.30
C ALA A 249 -23.60 -2.27 22.21
N GLU A 250 -24.56 -3.16 22.42
CA GLU A 250 -25.96 -2.83 22.54
C GLU A 250 -26.15 -1.83 23.69
N ASP A 251 -26.80 -0.72 23.37
CA ASP A 251 -27.51 0.21 24.25
C ASP A 251 -26.93 0.44 25.65
N VAL A 252 -25.92 1.30 25.70
CA VAL A 252 -25.88 2.30 26.78
C VAL A 252 -26.08 3.66 26.12
N VAL A 253 -27.34 4.05 26.03
CA VAL A 253 -27.76 5.43 25.78
C VAL A 253 -27.28 6.27 26.96
N GLU A 254 -26.03 6.72 26.87
CA GLU A 254 -25.63 7.94 27.55
C GLU A 254 -26.19 9.09 26.72
N GLU A 255 -27.00 9.92 27.37
CA GLU A 255 -27.67 11.08 26.80
C GLU A 255 -26.62 12.13 26.39
N THR A 256 -25.95 11.90 25.26
CA THR A 256 -25.18 12.92 24.57
C THR A 256 -26.14 13.74 23.74
N ALA A 257 -26.22 15.01 24.07
CA ALA A 257 -27.07 16.01 23.45
C ALA A 257 -27.20 15.83 21.94
N VAL A 258 -28.44 15.96 21.47
CA VAL A 258 -28.79 16.11 20.06
C VAL A 258 -27.97 17.27 19.50
N VAL A 259 -26.83 16.95 18.88
CA VAL A 259 -26.12 17.91 18.04
C VAL A 259 -27.02 18.08 16.82
N GLU A 260 -27.55 19.28 16.63
CA GLU A 260 -28.46 19.59 15.52
C GLU A 260 -27.90 18.99 14.22
N GLY A 261 -28.74 18.30 13.45
CA GLY A 261 -28.31 17.52 12.27
C GLY A 261 -27.47 18.30 11.25
N HIS A 262 -27.52 19.64 11.32
CA HIS A 262 -26.68 20.55 10.56
C HIS A 262 -25.17 20.46 10.91
N GLU A 263 -24.80 20.34 12.19
CA GLU A 263 -23.38 20.29 12.60
C GLU A 263 -22.75 18.94 12.27
N LEU A 264 -23.51 17.85 12.41
CA LEU A 264 -23.07 16.51 12.00
C LEU A 264 -22.86 16.45 10.48
N GLY A 265 -23.82 16.94 9.71
CA GLY A 265 -23.74 16.99 8.25
C GLY A 265 -22.53 17.77 7.75
N GLN A 266 -22.24 18.93 8.37
CA GLN A 266 -21.06 19.73 8.04
C GLN A 266 -19.75 18.98 8.30
N LYS A 267 -19.61 18.34 9.46
CA LYS A 267 -18.39 17.57 9.79
C LYS A 267 -18.14 16.43 8.81
N ILE A 268 -19.18 15.71 8.42
CA ILE A 268 -19.09 14.61 7.44
C ILE A 268 -18.74 15.18 6.06
N TYR A 269 -19.36 16.29 5.66
CA TYR A 269 -19.03 16.97 4.42
C TYR A 269 -17.55 17.35 4.37
N ASP A 270 -17.05 18.04 5.40
CA ASP A 270 -15.66 18.51 5.47
C ASP A 270 -14.66 17.34 5.41
N ALA A 271 -14.98 16.22 6.07
CA ALA A 271 -14.11 15.06 6.15
C ALA A 271 -14.13 14.16 4.90
N THR A 272 -15.28 14.02 4.23
CA THR A 272 -15.49 13.00 3.19
C THR A 272 -15.88 13.59 1.83
N CYS A 273 -16.76 14.59 1.81
CA CYS A 273 -17.40 15.04 0.56
C CYS A 273 -16.72 16.26 -0.06
N ARG A 274 -16.11 17.12 0.76
CA ARG A 274 -15.55 18.43 0.38
C ARG A 274 -14.46 18.36 -0.67
N LEU A 275 -13.68 17.28 -0.71
CA LEU A 275 -12.63 17.10 -1.71
C LEU A 275 -13.16 17.28 -3.14
N CYS A 276 -14.28 16.62 -3.44
CA CYS A 276 -14.91 16.70 -4.75
C CYS A 276 -15.91 17.85 -4.84
N HIS A 277 -16.79 17.97 -3.84
CA HIS A 277 -17.90 18.92 -3.85
C HIS A 277 -17.55 20.34 -3.41
N GLY A 278 -16.31 20.60 -2.98
CA GLY A 278 -15.81 21.96 -2.71
C GLY A 278 -15.15 22.59 -3.93
N THR A 279 -14.57 21.79 -4.83
CA THR A 279 -13.85 22.29 -6.02
C THR A 279 -14.55 21.95 -7.33
N GLY A 280 -15.56 21.08 -7.30
CA GLY A 280 -16.25 20.56 -8.48
C GLY A 280 -15.46 19.49 -9.23
N LEU A 281 -14.58 18.78 -8.53
CA LEU A 281 -13.73 17.74 -9.10
C LEU A 281 -14.56 16.67 -9.82
N ALA A 282 -14.10 16.22 -10.98
CA ALA A 282 -14.77 15.19 -11.79
C ALA A 282 -16.25 15.50 -12.15
N GLY A 283 -16.63 16.78 -12.19
CA GLY A 283 -18.00 17.22 -12.47
C GLY A 283 -18.92 17.20 -11.25
N ALA A 284 -18.38 17.04 -10.04
CA ALA A 284 -19.16 17.10 -8.81
C ALA A 284 -19.86 18.46 -8.66
N PRO A 285 -21.15 18.49 -8.26
CA PRO A 285 -21.85 19.73 -7.97
C PRO A 285 -21.21 20.42 -6.76
N LYS A 286 -20.85 21.70 -6.91
CA LYS A 286 -20.28 22.53 -5.85
C LYS A 286 -21.36 22.95 -4.87
N VAL A 287 -21.06 23.01 -3.57
CA VAL A 287 -22.04 23.39 -2.55
C VAL A 287 -22.58 24.81 -2.78
N GLU A 288 -21.72 25.74 -3.20
CA GLU A 288 -22.09 27.12 -3.49
C GLU A 288 -22.85 27.31 -4.83
N ASP A 289 -22.96 26.26 -5.66
CA ASP A 289 -23.66 26.30 -6.94
C ASP A 289 -25.15 25.96 -6.78
N THR A 290 -25.91 26.93 -6.29
CA THR A 290 -27.34 26.79 -6.01
C THR A 290 -28.16 26.43 -7.25
N VAL A 291 -27.77 26.91 -8.44
CA VAL A 291 -28.47 26.64 -9.71
C VAL A 291 -28.35 25.16 -10.10
N THR A 292 -27.16 24.58 -9.96
CA THR A 292 -26.96 23.16 -10.22
C THR A 292 -27.74 22.29 -9.21
N TRP A 293 -27.82 22.72 -7.95
CA TRP A 293 -28.59 22.00 -6.92
C TRP A 293 -30.10 22.10 -7.13
N GLU A 294 -30.64 23.25 -7.48
CA GLU A 294 -32.07 23.41 -7.83
C GLU A 294 -32.49 22.42 -8.91
N HIS A 295 -31.72 22.32 -10.00
CA HIS A 295 -32.02 21.38 -11.09
C HIS A 295 -31.98 19.91 -10.64
N ARG A 296 -31.05 19.56 -9.74
CA ARG A 296 -30.96 18.19 -9.20
C ARG A 296 -32.10 17.88 -8.23
N LEU A 297 -32.51 18.87 -7.43
CA LEU A 297 -33.60 18.75 -6.46
C LEU A 297 -34.99 18.66 -7.13
N GLN A 298 -35.15 19.05 -8.40
CA GLN A 298 -36.38 18.82 -9.17
C GLN A 298 -36.76 17.33 -9.27
N GLN A 299 -35.79 16.41 -9.21
CA GLN A 299 -36.03 14.97 -9.19
C GLN A 299 -36.45 14.45 -7.80
N GLY A 300 -36.48 15.32 -6.80
CA GLY A 300 -36.77 15.04 -5.41
C GLY A 300 -35.51 14.76 -4.59
N LYS A 301 -35.48 15.30 -3.36
CA LYS A 301 -34.38 15.12 -2.41
C LYS A 301 -34.05 13.65 -2.13
N SER A 302 -35.07 12.78 -2.12
CA SER A 302 -34.90 11.33 -1.97
C SER A 302 -34.03 10.70 -3.05
N LYS A 303 -34.10 11.21 -4.30
CA LYS A 303 -33.22 10.73 -5.38
C LYS A 303 -31.79 11.18 -5.17
N VAL A 304 -31.56 12.39 -4.64
CA VAL A 304 -30.21 12.85 -4.30
C VAL A 304 -29.60 11.96 -3.21
N TYR A 305 -30.35 11.60 -2.18
CA TYR A 305 -29.90 10.64 -1.16
C TYR A 305 -29.56 9.27 -1.74
N GLU A 306 -30.43 8.72 -2.60
CA GLU A 306 -30.21 7.42 -3.23
C GLU A 306 -28.90 7.39 -4.02
N HIS A 307 -28.64 8.43 -4.82
CA HIS A 307 -27.39 8.57 -5.58
C HIS A 307 -26.18 8.77 -4.67
N ALA A 308 -26.34 9.46 -3.54
CA ALA A 308 -25.25 9.64 -2.57
C ALA A 308 -24.90 8.34 -1.83
N ILE A 309 -25.92 7.54 -1.47
CA ILE A 309 -25.74 6.28 -0.73
C ILE A 309 -25.23 5.17 -1.66
N ASN A 310 -25.88 4.98 -2.81
CA ASN A 310 -25.61 3.87 -3.72
C ASN A 310 -24.59 4.20 -4.83
N GLY A 311 -24.21 5.47 -4.95
CA GLY A 311 -23.38 5.97 -6.03
C GLY A 311 -24.19 6.34 -7.27
N TYR A 312 -23.56 7.10 -8.15
CA TYR A 312 -24.10 7.52 -9.44
C TYR A 312 -23.03 7.49 -10.50
N GLN A 313 -23.38 7.00 -11.68
CA GLN A 313 -22.59 7.14 -12.89
C GLN A 313 -23.50 7.67 -13.98
N GLY A 314 -23.15 8.80 -14.57
CA GLY A 314 -23.95 9.37 -15.65
C GLY A 314 -23.22 10.45 -16.42
N GLN A 315 -23.99 11.17 -17.23
CA GLN A 315 -23.49 12.15 -18.19
C GLN A 315 -22.66 13.28 -17.54
N TYR A 316 -22.94 13.59 -16.28
CA TYR A 316 -22.33 14.73 -15.56
C TYR A 316 -21.20 14.33 -14.61
N GLY A 317 -20.77 13.07 -14.62
CA GLY A 317 -19.67 12.58 -13.79
C GLY A 317 -20.01 11.31 -13.01
N VAL A 318 -19.11 10.98 -12.08
CA VAL A 318 -19.21 9.80 -11.22
C VAL A 318 -19.22 10.23 -9.75
N MET A 319 -20.21 9.76 -9.01
CA MET A 319 -20.29 9.88 -7.56
C MET A 319 -20.10 8.48 -6.95
N PRO A 320 -19.04 8.24 -6.18
CA PRO A 320 -18.86 6.97 -5.48
C PRO A 320 -19.97 6.73 -4.44
N PRO A 321 -20.36 5.46 -4.19
CA PRO A 321 -21.26 5.11 -3.09
C PRO A 321 -20.73 5.66 -1.76
N ARG A 322 -21.60 6.29 -0.97
CA ARG A 322 -21.28 6.94 0.32
C ARG A 322 -20.09 7.90 0.26
N GLY A 323 -19.87 8.55 -0.89
CA GLY A 323 -18.72 9.45 -1.09
C GLY A 323 -17.36 8.74 -1.03
N GLY A 324 -17.32 7.41 -1.18
CA GLY A 324 -16.11 6.59 -1.08
C GLY A 324 -15.79 6.12 0.33
N ASN A 325 -16.59 6.51 1.34
CA ASN A 325 -16.43 6.06 2.71
C ASN A 325 -17.55 5.09 3.10
N MET A 326 -17.24 3.78 3.04
CA MET A 326 -18.20 2.72 3.36
C MET A 326 -18.52 2.59 4.86
N GLU A 327 -17.84 3.33 5.74
CA GLU A 327 -18.11 3.36 7.18
C GLU A 327 -19.30 4.27 7.54
N LEU A 328 -19.67 5.21 6.67
CA LEU A 328 -20.79 6.13 6.92
C LEU A 328 -22.13 5.38 6.89
N SER A 329 -23.01 5.65 7.85
CA SER A 329 -24.39 5.15 7.81
C SER A 329 -25.23 5.89 6.75
N ASP A 330 -26.40 5.37 6.41
CA ASP A 330 -27.31 6.06 5.47
C ASP A 330 -27.74 7.43 6.01
N ASP A 331 -27.89 7.54 7.32
CA ASP A 331 -28.34 8.77 7.97
C ASP A 331 -27.21 9.80 8.05
N ASP A 332 -25.96 9.36 8.20
CA ASP A 332 -24.77 10.22 8.08
C ASP A 332 -24.66 10.83 6.67
N VAL A 333 -24.85 9.99 5.64
CA VAL A 333 -24.82 10.44 4.24
C VAL A 333 -25.96 11.43 3.97
N LYS A 334 -27.17 11.18 4.47
CA LYS A 334 -28.30 12.13 4.33
C LYS A 334 -28.01 13.46 5.04
N ALA A 335 -27.45 13.43 6.25
CA ALA A 335 -27.09 14.64 6.99
C ALA A 335 -26.05 15.48 6.22
N ALA A 336 -25.06 14.83 5.60
CA ALA A 336 -24.08 15.53 4.75
C ALA A 336 -24.75 16.14 3.50
N VAL A 337 -25.65 15.41 2.84
CA VAL A 337 -26.43 15.96 1.70
C VAL A 337 -27.28 17.14 2.13
N ASP A 338 -27.92 17.08 3.30
CA ASP A 338 -28.73 18.17 3.86
C ASP A 338 -27.91 19.44 4.09
N PHE A 339 -26.71 19.29 4.62
CA PHE A 339 -25.77 20.41 4.74
C PHE A 339 -25.43 21.02 3.38
N MET A 340 -25.14 20.17 2.37
CA MET A 340 -24.74 20.61 1.04
C MET A 340 -25.83 21.33 0.25
N VAL A 341 -27.10 20.97 0.46
CA VAL A 341 -28.22 21.55 -0.30
C VAL A 341 -28.99 22.63 0.44
N LYS A 342 -28.58 22.96 1.68
CA LYS A 342 -29.28 23.91 2.56
C LYS A 342 -29.61 25.24 1.89
N ASP A 343 -28.67 25.81 1.14
CA ASP A 343 -28.83 27.12 0.51
C ASP A 343 -29.60 27.05 -0.83
N ALA A 344 -29.89 25.84 -1.32
CA ALA A 344 -30.65 25.59 -2.54
C ALA A 344 -32.13 25.22 -2.27
N GLU A 345 -32.56 25.15 -1.01
CA GLU A 345 -33.96 24.86 -0.60
C GLU A 345 -34.84 26.13 -0.43
N LEU A 346 -34.39 27.30 -0.91
CA LEU A 346 -35.10 28.58 -0.77
C LEU A 346 -36.12 28.88 -1.87
#